data_AF-A0A956WQQ6-F1
#
_entry.id   AF-A0A956WQQ6-F1
#
_cell.length_a   1.000
_cell.length_b   1.000
_cell.length_c   1.000
_cell.angle_alpha   90.00
_cell.angle_beta   90.00
_cell.angle_gamma   90.00
#
_symmetry.space_group_name_H-M   'P 1'
#
loop_
_entity.id
_entity.type
_entity.pdbx_description
1 polymer ?
#
loop_
_entity_poly.entity_id
_entity_poly.type
_entity_poly.pdbx_seq_one_letter_code
_entity_poly.pdbx_strand_id
1 'polypeptide(L)'
;MEHEDRYYLMMMDALDGELAADGHTELEAHLRACPDCNREWRTLTAIELLFRQTPILMPAIDFAGRTLARLPNRRARRAALGTAYTVLLLSGIVPLIVALFLAARYAPVLSSPALLGGVWSSLAGTGRAATTIIEALMVGAGRFVIEQPILIGWFIILAGLVLLWGGVFQRLLVQPTAVASRN
;
A
#
# COMPACT_ATOMS: atom_id res chain seq x y z
N MET A 1 31.49 5.42 -46.52
CA MET A 1 30.84 5.25 -45.21
C MET A 1 30.54 6.63 -44.60
N GLU A 2 31.52 7.45 -44.22
CA GLU A 2 31.24 8.78 -43.59
C GLU A 2 30.36 9.74 -44.42
N HIS A 3 30.46 9.68 -45.75
CA HIS A 3 29.64 10.52 -46.64
C HIS A 3 28.15 10.14 -46.62
N GLU A 4 27.82 8.85 -46.51
CA GLU A 4 26.42 8.39 -46.44
C GLU A 4 25.79 8.78 -45.10
N ASP A 5 26.54 8.66 -44.01
CA ASP A 5 26.07 8.99 -42.65
C ASP A 5 25.70 10.47 -42.50
N ARG A 6 26.47 11.39 -43.10
CA ARG A 6 26.20 12.83 -43.01
C ARG A 6 24.86 13.21 -43.64
N TYR A 7 24.61 12.74 -44.87
CA TYR A 7 23.36 13.06 -45.56
C TYR A 7 22.17 12.30 -44.99
N TYR A 8 22.39 11.10 -44.46
CA TYR A 8 21.37 10.40 -43.70
C TYR A 8 20.92 11.20 -42.48
N LEU A 9 21.85 11.78 -41.70
CA LEU A 9 21.50 12.66 -40.58
C LEU A 9 20.73 13.90 -41.04
N MET A 10 21.16 14.56 -42.12
CA MET A 10 20.42 15.70 -42.68
C MET A 10 18.99 15.32 -43.13
N MET A 11 18.80 14.10 -43.65
CA MET A 11 17.47 13.58 -44.00
C MET A 11 16.60 13.38 -42.75
N MET A 12 17.17 12.87 -41.65
CA MET A 12 16.45 12.71 -40.38
C MET A 12 16.07 14.08 -39.78
N ASP A 13 17.01 15.02 -39.73
CA ASP A 13 16.76 16.39 -39.24
C ASP A 13 15.68 17.09 -40.09
N ALA A 14 15.63 16.83 -41.39
CA ALA A 14 14.59 17.36 -42.28
C ALA A 14 13.20 16.78 -42.00
N LEU A 15 13.10 15.51 -41.60
CA LEU A 15 11.83 14.87 -41.23
C LEU A 15 11.30 15.40 -39.89
N ASP A 16 12.20 15.64 -38.94
CA ASP A 16 11.87 16.22 -37.63
C ASP A 16 11.57 17.74 -37.73
N GLY A 17 11.91 18.37 -38.86
CA GLY A 17 11.74 19.80 -39.09
C GLY A 17 12.80 20.67 -38.39
N GLU A 18 13.94 20.07 -38.04
CA GLU A 18 15.07 20.71 -37.35
C GLU A 18 16.18 21.17 -38.31
N LEU A 19 16.13 20.78 -39.59
CA LEU A 19 17.13 21.17 -40.58
C LEU A 19 17.01 22.67 -40.94
N ALA A 20 18.14 23.38 -40.91
CA ALA A 20 18.20 24.79 -41.30
C ALA A 20 18.02 24.99 -42.83
N ALA A 21 17.62 26.20 -43.23
CA ALA A 21 17.28 26.50 -44.63
C ALA A 21 18.46 26.34 -45.61
N ASP A 22 19.69 26.63 -45.16
CA ASP A 22 20.92 26.36 -45.90
C ASP A 22 21.15 24.84 -46.07
N GLY A 23 20.95 24.07 -44.99
CA GLY A 23 21.00 22.61 -45.01
C GLY A 23 19.99 21.99 -45.98
N HIS A 24 18.78 22.55 -46.11
CA HIS A 24 17.80 22.10 -47.10
C HIS A 24 18.31 22.26 -48.54
N THR A 25 18.96 23.38 -48.85
CA THR A 25 19.50 23.58 -50.21
C THR A 25 20.66 22.64 -50.52
N GLU A 26 21.52 22.35 -49.55
CA GLU A 26 22.61 21.37 -49.68
C GLU A 26 22.06 19.95 -49.85
N LEU A 27 21.07 19.56 -49.04
CA LEU A 27 20.41 18.25 -49.12
C LEU A 27 19.75 18.06 -50.49
N GLU A 28 19.00 19.05 -50.98
CA GLU A 28 18.39 18.96 -52.32
C GLU A 28 19.41 18.85 -53.44
N ALA A 29 20.52 19.60 -53.36
CA ALA A 29 21.60 19.49 -54.33
C ALA A 29 22.19 18.08 -54.34
N HIS A 30 22.37 17.48 -53.17
CA HIS A 30 22.86 16.12 -53.03
C HIS A 30 21.89 15.06 -53.59
N LEU A 31 20.60 15.16 -53.26
CA LEU A 31 19.57 14.22 -53.73
C LEU A 31 19.38 14.24 -55.26
N ARG A 32 19.72 15.35 -55.94
CA ARG A 32 19.76 15.41 -57.41
C ARG A 32 20.99 14.71 -58.00
N ALA A 33 22.11 14.71 -57.28
CA ALA A 33 23.37 14.12 -57.74
C ALA A 33 23.48 12.62 -57.42
N CYS A 34 22.91 12.17 -56.28
CA CYS A 34 23.02 10.79 -55.82
C CYS A 34 21.66 10.04 -55.93
N PRO A 35 21.54 9.04 -56.81
CA PRO A 35 20.29 8.30 -56.99
C PRO A 35 19.94 7.39 -55.82
N ASP A 36 20.92 6.90 -55.06
CA ASP A 36 20.71 5.98 -53.94
C ASP A 36 20.10 6.71 -52.73
N CYS A 37 20.71 7.83 -52.29
CA CYS A 37 20.15 8.67 -51.24
C CYS A 37 18.75 9.22 -51.61
N ASN A 38 18.51 9.52 -52.89
CA ASN A 38 17.18 9.94 -53.36
C ASN A 38 16.13 8.82 -53.24
N ARG A 39 16.52 7.57 -53.47
CA ARG A 39 15.62 6.42 -53.28
C ARG A 39 15.26 6.24 -51.80
N GLU A 40 16.24 6.36 -50.92
CA GLU A 40 16.03 6.31 -49.48
C GLU A 40 15.13 7.45 -49.01
N TRP A 41 15.41 8.68 -49.43
CA TRP A 41 14.61 9.87 -49.11
C TRP A 41 13.15 9.73 -49.53
N ARG A 42 12.88 9.24 -50.74
CA ARG A 42 11.51 8.95 -51.20
C ARG A 42 10.84 7.88 -50.35
N THR A 43 11.59 6.86 -49.92
CA THR A 43 11.07 5.77 -49.07
C THR A 43 10.67 6.32 -47.70
N LEU A 44 11.53 7.10 -47.06
CA LEU A 44 11.25 7.72 -45.76
C LEU A 44 10.07 8.70 -45.83
N THR A 45 10.05 9.56 -46.85
CA THR A 45 8.97 10.55 -47.03
C THR A 45 7.62 9.88 -47.29
N ALA A 46 7.60 8.74 -47.99
CA ALA A 46 6.37 7.97 -48.20
C ALA A 46 5.82 7.38 -46.89
N ILE A 47 6.69 6.92 -45.99
CA ILE A 47 6.30 6.41 -44.66
C ILE A 47 5.77 7.55 -43.79
N GLU A 48 6.46 8.69 -43.76
CA GLU A 48 6.03 9.91 -43.05
C GLU A 48 4.63 10.35 -43.51
N LEU A 49 4.37 10.33 -44.82
CA LEU A 49 3.06 10.66 -45.37
C LEU A 49 1.97 9.70 -44.89
N LEU A 50 2.26 8.39 -44.79
CA LEU A 50 1.32 7.39 -44.30
C LEU A 50 0.94 7.66 -42.82
N PHE A 51 1.92 7.99 -41.99
CA PHE A 51 1.68 8.34 -40.59
C PHE A 51 0.87 9.63 -40.46
N ARG A 52 1.16 10.66 -41.25
CA ARG A 52 0.39 11.92 -41.25
C ARG A 52 -1.06 11.76 -41.69
N GLN A 53 -1.35 10.79 -42.57
CA GLN A 53 -2.71 10.47 -43.00
C GLN A 53 -3.47 9.61 -42.00
N THR A 54 -2.78 9.01 -41.02
CA THR A 54 -3.43 8.15 -40.05
C THR A 54 -4.26 8.98 -39.08
N PRO A 55 -5.57 8.72 -38.93
CA PRO A 55 -6.42 9.47 -38.03
C PRO A 55 -5.96 9.31 -36.59
N ILE A 56 -5.90 10.43 -35.85
CA ILE A 56 -5.57 10.42 -34.43
C ILE A 56 -6.67 9.64 -33.69
N LEU A 57 -6.29 8.52 -33.06
CA LEU A 57 -7.20 7.72 -32.26
C LEU A 57 -7.53 8.46 -30.96
N MET A 58 -8.75 8.98 -30.87
CA MET A 58 -9.26 9.52 -29.62
C MET A 58 -9.62 8.39 -28.63
N PRO A 59 -9.36 8.58 -27.33
CA PRO A 59 -9.84 7.65 -26.32
C PRO A 59 -11.37 7.60 -26.32
N ALA A 60 -11.94 6.45 -25.94
CA ALA A 60 -13.38 6.30 -25.81
C ALA A 60 -13.98 7.37 -24.85
N ILE A 61 -15.22 7.78 -25.12
CA ILE A 61 -15.95 8.89 -24.44
C ILE A 61 -15.99 8.77 -22.90
N ASP A 62 -15.70 7.60 -22.33
CA ASP A 62 -15.67 7.36 -20.89
C ASP A 62 -14.35 6.71 -20.40
N PHE A 63 -13.24 7.00 -21.06
CA PHE A 63 -11.94 6.50 -20.61
C PHE A 63 -11.56 7.06 -19.23
N ALA A 64 -11.68 8.38 -19.04
CA ALA A 64 -11.30 9.04 -17.80
C ALA A 64 -12.20 8.60 -16.63
N GLY A 65 -13.52 8.52 -16.84
CA GLY A 65 -14.47 8.09 -15.81
C GLY A 65 -14.20 6.67 -15.33
N ARG A 66 -14.06 5.71 -16.26
CA ARG A 66 -13.72 4.32 -15.93
C ARG A 66 -12.38 4.17 -15.21
N THR A 67 -11.39 4.98 -15.59
CA THR A 67 -10.06 4.95 -14.96
C THR A 67 -10.10 5.54 -13.54
N LEU A 68 -10.78 6.67 -13.36
CA LEU A 68 -10.97 7.31 -12.06
C LEU A 68 -11.77 6.45 -11.09
N ALA A 69 -12.80 5.75 -11.57
CA ALA A 69 -13.60 4.84 -10.76
C ALA A 69 -12.79 3.66 -10.19
N ARG A 70 -11.73 3.23 -10.88
CA ARG A 70 -10.83 2.16 -10.42
C ARG A 70 -9.76 2.65 -9.45
N LEU A 71 -9.56 3.96 -9.31
CA LEU A 71 -8.57 4.49 -8.38
C LEU A 71 -9.07 4.33 -6.94
N PRO A 72 -8.19 3.86 -6.02
CA PRO A 72 -8.57 3.72 -4.63
C PRO A 72 -8.92 5.10 -4.06
N ASN A 73 -10.11 5.19 -3.45
CA ASN A 73 -10.67 6.44 -2.96
C ASN A 73 -9.93 6.94 -1.70
N ARG A 74 -8.75 7.56 -1.92
CA ARG A 74 -7.84 7.99 -0.84
C ARG A 74 -8.51 8.95 0.14
N ARG A 75 -9.47 9.76 -0.32
CA ARG A 75 -10.24 10.68 0.52
C ARG A 75 -11.12 9.93 1.52
N ALA A 76 -11.87 8.93 1.06
CA ALA A 76 -12.70 8.09 1.93
C ALA A 76 -11.85 7.34 2.96
N ARG A 77 -10.69 6.81 2.55
CA ARG A 77 -9.75 6.14 3.48
C ARG A 77 -9.22 7.09 4.56
N ARG A 78 -8.83 8.32 4.19
CA ARG A 78 -8.37 9.32 5.16
C ARG A 78 -9.49 9.74 6.11
N ALA A 79 -10.70 9.92 5.60
CA ALA A 79 -11.86 10.24 6.43
C ALA A 79 -12.15 9.10 7.43
N ALA A 80 -12.19 7.85 6.96
CA ALA A 80 -12.41 6.68 7.81
C ALA A 80 -11.33 6.50 8.89
N LEU A 81 -10.06 6.70 8.52
CA LEU A 81 -8.96 6.69 9.49
C LEU A 81 -9.11 7.85 10.49
N GLY A 82 -9.41 9.06 10.02
CA GLY A 82 -9.67 10.22 10.87
C GLY A 82 -10.76 9.93 11.89
N THR A 83 -11.91 9.40 11.46
CA THR A 83 -13.01 9.03 12.34
C THR A 83 -12.63 7.95 13.35
N ALA A 84 -11.87 6.94 12.93
CA ALA A 84 -11.41 5.88 13.81
C ALA A 84 -10.47 6.43 14.89
N TYR A 85 -9.51 7.29 14.52
CA TYR A 85 -8.60 7.93 15.47
C TYR A 85 -9.34 8.88 16.43
N THR A 86 -10.31 9.65 15.95
CA THR A 86 -11.10 10.53 16.82
C THR A 86 -11.91 9.73 17.83
N VAL A 87 -12.52 8.62 17.42
CA VAL A 87 -13.28 7.74 18.33
C VAL A 87 -12.35 7.09 19.35
N LEU A 88 -11.20 6.57 18.91
CA LEU A 88 -10.20 5.97 19.80
C LEU A 88 -9.71 6.98 20.85
N LEU A 89 -9.39 8.19 20.40
CA LEU A 89 -8.88 9.28 21.25
C LEU A 89 -9.96 9.79 22.21
N LEU A 90 -11.21 9.97 21.76
CA LEU A 90 -12.33 10.31 22.65
C LEU A 90 -12.57 9.19 23.67
N SER A 91 -12.48 7.92 23.27
CA SER A 91 -12.71 6.79 24.18
C SER A 91 -11.70 6.73 25.32
N GLY A 92 -10.50 7.29 25.15
CA GLY A 92 -9.48 7.38 26.22
C GLY A 92 -9.57 8.69 27.01
N ILE A 93 -9.73 9.83 26.33
CA ILE A 93 -9.71 11.15 26.98
C ILE A 93 -10.96 11.37 27.83
N VAL A 94 -12.15 11.00 27.34
CA VAL A 94 -13.41 11.20 28.07
C VAL A 94 -13.42 10.49 29.43
N PRO A 95 -13.12 9.17 29.53
CA PRO A 95 -13.11 8.52 30.84
C PRO A 95 -11.99 9.03 31.74
N LEU A 96 -10.85 9.47 31.19
CA LEU A 96 -9.78 10.05 31.99
C LEU A 96 -10.20 11.38 32.61
N ILE A 97 -10.87 12.26 31.85
CA ILE A 97 -11.43 13.52 32.35
C ILE A 97 -12.51 13.23 33.40
N VAL A 98 -13.41 12.28 33.13
CA VAL A 98 -14.46 11.89 34.09
C VAL A 98 -13.86 11.32 35.37
N ALA A 99 -12.84 10.46 35.28
CA ALA A 99 -12.14 9.90 36.43
C ALA A 99 -11.41 10.99 37.23
N LEU A 100 -10.74 11.92 36.56
CA LEU A 100 -10.07 13.06 37.20
C LEU A 100 -11.09 13.97 37.91
N PHE A 101 -12.23 14.24 37.27
CA PHE A 101 -13.31 15.03 37.84
C PHE A 101 -13.90 14.36 39.09
N LEU A 102 -14.19 13.06 39.02
CA LEU A 102 -14.66 12.27 40.16
C LEU A 102 -13.61 12.24 41.28
N ALA A 103 -12.34 12.01 40.96
CA ALA A 103 -11.25 12.00 41.94
C ALA A 103 -11.11 13.35 42.63
N ALA A 104 -11.17 14.47 41.89
CA ALA A 104 -11.13 15.81 42.48
C ALA A 104 -12.36 16.10 43.36
N ARG A 105 -13.55 15.67 42.92
CA ARG A 105 -14.80 15.90 43.65
C ARG A 105 -14.88 15.09 44.95
N TYR A 106 -14.39 13.86 44.94
CA TYR A 106 -14.43 12.93 46.07
C TYR A 106 -13.10 12.81 46.81
N ALA A 107 -12.08 13.60 46.44
CA ALA A 107 -10.78 13.67 47.11
C ALA A 107 -10.87 13.71 48.65
N PRO A 108 -11.72 14.54 49.29
CA PRO A 108 -11.80 14.58 50.75
C PRO A 108 -12.44 13.33 51.38
N VAL A 109 -13.19 12.54 50.61
CA VAL A 109 -13.81 11.28 51.06
C VAL A 109 -12.84 10.12 50.85
N LEU A 110 -12.14 10.08 49.71
CA LEU A 110 -11.13 9.06 49.39
C LEU A 110 -9.87 9.17 50.26
N SER A 111 -9.54 10.34 50.80
CA SER A 111 -8.40 10.53 51.71
C SER A 111 -8.68 10.11 53.16
N SER A 112 -9.86 9.54 53.45
CA SER A 112 -10.17 9.04 54.79
C SER A 112 -9.34 7.79 55.13
N PRO A 113 -8.66 7.76 56.30
CA PRO A 113 -7.74 6.67 56.65
C PRO A 113 -8.42 5.31 56.81
N ALA A 114 -9.73 5.30 57.12
CA ALA A 114 -10.52 4.08 57.23
C ALA A 114 -10.76 3.38 55.88
N LEU A 115 -10.96 4.13 54.79
CA LEU A 115 -11.16 3.56 53.46
C LEU A 115 -9.85 3.06 52.86
N LEU A 116 -8.75 3.79 53.07
CA LEU A 116 -7.41 3.36 52.62
C LEU A 116 -6.99 2.04 53.27
N GLY A 117 -7.24 1.87 54.58
CA GLY A 117 -7.00 0.62 55.29
C GLY A 117 -7.87 -0.53 54.76
N GLY A 118 -9.15 -0.26 54.47
CA GLY A 118 -10.07 -1.22 53.87
C GLY A 118 -9.61 -1.69 52.48
N VAL A 119 -9.31 -0.78 51.57
CA VAL A 119 -8.83 -1.10 50.22
C VAL A 119 -7.52 -1.87 50.27
N TRP A 120 -6.57 -1.47 51.11
CA TRP A 120 -5.30 -2.19 51.25
C TRP A 120 -5.49 -3.62 51.76
N SER A 121 -6.39 -3.82 52.73
CA SER A 121 -6.70 -5.14 53.26
C SER A 121 -7.40 -6.04 52.23
N SER A 122 -8.31 -5.48 51.43
CA SER A 122 -8.95 -6.20 50.33
C SER A 122 -7.96 -6.54 49.23
N LEU A 123 -7.09 -5.60 48.82
CA LEU A 123 -6.09 -5.83 47.79
C LEU A 123 -5.06 -6.89 48.22
N ALA A 124 -4.62 -6.84 49.48
CA ALA A 124 -3.75 -7.86 50.05
C ALA A 124 -4.45 -9.23 50.17
N GLY A 125 -5.75 -9.24 50.49
CA GLY A 125 -6.57 -10.46 50.53
C GLY A 125 -6.75 -11.10 49.15
N THR A 126 -7.11 -10.30 48.14
CA THR A 126 -7.21 -10.75 46.75
C THR A 126 -5.87 -11.19 46.19
N GLY A 127 -4.79 -10.47 46.52
CA GLY A 127 -3.43 -10.86 46.16
C GLY A 127 -3.05 -12.25 46.68
N ARG A 128 -3.35 -12.53 47.97
CA ARG A 128 -3.10 -13.85 48.57
C ARG A 128 -3.95 -14.96 47.93
N ALA A 129 -5.22 -14.67 47.62
CA ALA A 129 -6.08 -15.62 46.93
C ALA A 129 -5.60 -15.89 45.49
N ALA A 130 -5.14 -14.86 44.79
CA ALA A 130 -4.58 -15.02 43.44
C ALA A 130 -3.30 -15.85 43.48
N THR A 131 -2.40 -15.61 44.45
CA THR A 131 -1.18 -16.40 44.57
C THR A 131 -1.47 -17.87 44.88
N THR A 132 -2.43 -18.18 45.76
CA THR A 132 -2.78 -19.57 46.06
C THR A 132 -3.44 -20.27 44.87
N ILE A 133 -4.27 -19.57 44.10
CA ILE A 133 -4.86 -20.11 42.87
C ILE A 133 -3.78 -20.36 41.82
N ILE A 134 -2.87 -19.41 41.60
CA ILE A 134 -1.78 -19.54 40.62
C ILE A 134 -0.85 -20.69 41.01
N GLU A 135 -0.51 -20.81 42.29
CA GLU A 135 0.32 -21.90 42.80
C GLU A 135 -0.36 -23.25 42.63
N ALA A 136 -1.65 -23.36 42.96
CA ALA A 136 -2.44 -24.56 42.73
C ALA A 136 -2.56 -24.92 41.24
N LEU A 137 -2.70 -23.91 40.36
CA LEU A 137 -2.76 -24.10 38.92
C LEU A 137 -1.41 -24.54 38.34
N MET A 138 -0.29 -23.99 38.82
CA MET A 138 1.06 -24.39 38.40
C MET A 138 1.39 -25.82 38.82
N VAL A 139 1.04 -26.21 40.04
CA VAL A 139 1.23 -27.59 40.53
C VAL A 139 0.31 -28.55 39.76
N GLY A 140 -0.93 -28.15 39.50
CA GLY A 140 -1.88 -28.93 38.70
C GLY A 140 -1.45 -29.07 37.24
N ALA A 141 -1.01 -27.99 36.61
CA ALA A 141 -0.51 -27.98 35.23
C ALA A 141 0.78 -28.80 35.11
N GLY A 142 1.69 -28.72 36.09
CA GLY A 142 2.91 -29.54 36.13
C GLY A 142 2.59 -31.04 36.17
N ARG A 143 1.61 -31.46 36.98
CA ARG A 143 1.14 -32.86 36.98
C ARG A 143 0.45 -33.26 35.68
N PHE A 144 -0.40 -32.39 35.13
CA PHE A 144 -1.10 -32.64 33.87
C PHE A 144 -0.14 -32.79 32.68
N VAL A 145 0.94 -32.02 32.67
CA VAL A 145 2.02 -32.11 31.66
C VAL A 145 2.75 -33.45 31.73
N ILE A 146 2.98 -33.96 32.94
CA ILE A 146 3.66 -35.23 33.15
C ILE A 146 2.73 -36.42 32.85
N GLU A 147 1.45 -36.32 33.20
CA GLU A 147 0.48 -37.43 33.03
C GLU A 147 -0.07 -37.53 31.60
N GLN A 148 -0.20 -36.42 30.85
CA GLN A 148 -0.85 -36.42 29.52
C GLN A 148 -0.06 -35.63 28.46
N PRO A 149 1.16 -36.08 28.08
CA PRO A 149 1.99 -35.40 27.09
C PRO A 149 1.34 -35.32 25.69
N ILE A 150 0.42 -36.25 25.39
CA ILE A 150 -0.33 -36.30 24.13
C ILE A 150 -1.21 -35.06 23.92
N LEU A 151 -1.82 -34.53 24.98
CA LEU A 151 -2.69 -33.35 24.87
C LEU A 151 -1.88 -32.09 24.54
N ILE A 152 -0.68 -31.96 25.12
CA ILE A 152 0.23 -30.84 24.82
C ILE A 152 0.69 -30.88 23.37
N GLY A 153 1.04 -32.08 22.88
CA GLY A 153 1.33 -32.28 21.45
C GLY A 153 0.18 -31.82 20.56
N TRP A 154 -1.06 -32.18 20.91
CA TRP A 154 -2.25 -31.75 20.19
C TRP A 154 -2.46 -30.24 20.23
N PHE A 155 -2.29 -29.58 21.38
CA PHE A 155 -2.40 -28.12 21.49
C PHE A 155 -1.35 -27.38 20.66
N ILE A 156 -0.11 -27.89 20.60
CA ILE A 156 0.96 -27.30 19.77
C ILE A 156 0.62 -27.45 18.28
N ILE A 157 0.10 -28.62 17.87
CA ILE A 157 -0.33 -28.86 16.48
C ILE A 157 -1.50 -27.91 16.12
N LEU A 158 -2.48 -27.76 17.01
CA LEU A 158 -3.62 -26.86 16.81
C LEU A 158 -3.18 -25.40 16.71
N ALA A 159 -2.28 -24.95 17.59
CA ALA A 159 -1.72 -23.60 17.55
C ALA A 159 -0.92 -23.34 16.26
N GLY A 160 -0.09 -24.31 15.85
CA GLY A 160 0.64 -24.26 14.58
C GLY A 160 -0.29 -24.19 13.38
N LEU A 161 -1.38 -24.95 13.38
CA LEU A 161 -2.40 -24.95 12.32
C LEU A 161 -3.11 -23.58 12.22
N VAL A 162 -3.49 -22.99 13.36
CA VAL A 162 -4.14 -21.67 13.41
C VAL A 162 -3.19 -20.58 12.89
N LEU A 163 -1.92 -20.61 13.29
CA LEU A 163 -0.92 -19.64 12.82
C LEU A 163 -0.63 -19.80 11.32
N LEU A 164 -0.53 -21.04 10.83
CA LEU A 164 -0.34 -21.33 9.42
C LEU A 164 -1.51 -20.79 8.58
N TRP A 165 -2.74 -21.10 8.98
CA TRP A 165 -3.94 -20.62 8.29
C TRP A 165 -4.12 -19.12 8.39
N GLY A 166 -3.81 -18.50 9.54
CA GLY A 166 -3.81 -17.05 9.71
C GLY A 166 -2.82 -16.36 8.77
N GLY A 167 -1.62 -16.92 8.59
CA GLY A 167 -0.62 -16.42 7.66
C GLY A 167 -1.04 -16.55 6.19
N VAL A 168 -1.69 -17.66 5.82
CA VAL A 168 -2.25 -17.87 4.47
C VAL A 168 -3.39 -16.88 4.20
N PHE A 169 -4.30 -16.69 5.16
CA PHE A 169 -5.40 -15.72 5.04
C PHE A 169 -4.88 -14.29 4.85
N GLN A 170 -3.87 -13.90 5.62
CA GLN A 170 -3.25 -12.59 5.45
C GLN A 170 -2.60 -12.43 4.07
N ARG A 171 -1.90 -13.46 3.56
CA ARG A 171 -1.32 -13.41 2.20
C ARG A 171 -2.38 -13.29 1.11
N LEU A 172 -3.50 -14.00 1.24
CA LEU A 172 -4.61 -13.94 0.27
C LEU A 172 -5.35 -12.60 0.29
N LEU A 173 -5.50 -11.98 1.46
CA LEU A 173 -6.15 -10.65 1.60
C LEU A 173 -5.22 -9.50 1.19
N VAL A 174 -3.90 -9.68 1.32
CA VAL A 174 -2.90 -8.66 1.01
C VAL A 174 -2.43 -8.70 -0.45
N GLN A 175 -2.64 -9.80 -1.19
CA GLN A 175 -2.41 -9.79 -2.63
C GLN A 175 -3.49 -8.95 -3.32
N PRO A 176 -3.18 -7.74 -3.84
CA PRO A 176 -4.10 -7.10 -4.75
C PRO A 176 -4.22 -8.04 -5.94
N THR A 177 -5.43 -8.49 -6.25
CA THR A 177 -5.73 -9.21 -7.48
C THR A 177 -5.09 -8.42 -8.63
N ALA A 178 -3.97 -8.93 -9.17
CA ALA A 178 -3.46 -8.47 -10.44
C ALA A 178 -4.56 -8.83 -11.44
N VAL A 179 -5.43 -7.85 -11.72
CA VAL A 179 -6.47 -7.98 -12.72
C VAL A 179 -5.74 -8.23 -14.03
N ALA A 180 -5.73 -9.50 -14.42
CA ALA A 180 -5.39 -9.93 -15.75
C ALA A 180 -6.38 -9.28 -16.71
N SER A 181 -6.01 -8.11 -17.25
CA SER A 181 -6.69 -7.54 -18.41
C SER A 181 -6.25 -8.36 -19.62
N ARG A 182 -6.99 -9.45 -19.87
CA ARG A 182 -6.99 -10.14 -21.15
C ARG A 182 -8.22 -9.64 -21.92
N ASN A 183 -7.94 -9.11 -23.11
CA ASN A 183 -8.82 -8.57 -24.15
C ASN A 183 -9.25 -7.12 -24.00
#